data_AF-A0A1F4Y3I0-F1
#
_entry.id   AF-A0A1F4Y3I0-F1
#
_cell.length_a   1.000
_cell.length_b   1.000
_cell.length_c   1.000
_cell.angle_alpha   90.00
_cell.angle_beta   90.00
_cell.angle_gamma   90.00
#
_symmetry.space_group_name_H-M   'P 1'
#
loop_
_entity.id
_entity.type
_entity.pdbx_description
1 polymer ?
#
loop_
_entity_poly.entity_id
_entity_poly.type
_entity_poly.pdbx_seq_one_letter_code
_entity_poly.pdbx_strand_id
1 'polypeptide(L)'
;MSSSDPCPVQKTAVLLSDTWTMLIIRDLLEGEQRFCDLERSLEGISTRTLTNKLKKLEEDKLIRKTESGCYEATDKGKGLRTVETAMRRYGEKYL
;
A
#
# COMPACT_ATOMS: atom_id res chain seq x y z
N MET A 1 23.57 -19.65 -18.35
CA MET A 1 23.13 -18.88 -17.16
C MET A 1 21.84 -18.17 -17.56
N SER A 2 20.67 -18.75 -17.27
CA SER A 2 19.40 -18.14 -17.66
C SER A 2 18.92 -17.23 -16.53
N SER A 3 19.19 -15.93 -16.67
CA SER A 3 18.80 -14.91 -15.70
C SER A 3 17.30 -14.61 -15.83
N SER A 4 16.46 -15.48 -15.26
CA SER A 4 15.01 -15.30 -15.22
C SER A 4 14.59 -14.56 -13.95
N ASP A 5 15.20 -13.40 -13.68
CA ASP A 5 14.68 -12.52 -12.64
C ASP A 5 13.36 -11.92 -13.12
N PRO A 6 12.24 -12.05 -12.39
CA PRO A 6 10.97 -11.50 -12.83
C PRO A 6 11.11 -9.99 -13.04
N CYS A 7 10.63 -9.52 -14.20
CA CYS A 7 10.66 -8.11 -14.60
C CYS A 7 10.27 -7.21 -13.41
N PRO A 8 11.07 -6.20 -13.01
CA PRO A 8 10.77 -5.37 -11.85
C PRO A 8 9.40 -4.69 -11.94
N VAL A 9 8.98 -4.32 -13.16
CA VAL A 9 7.64 -3.77 -13.41
C VAL A 9 6.56 -4.80 -13.09
N GLN A 10 6.74 -6.05 -13.49
CA GLN A 10 5.80 -7.14 -13.17
C GLN A 10 5.73 -7.40 -11.66
N LYS A 11 6.88 -7.39 -10.96
CA LYS A 11 6.91 -7.54 -9.49
C LYS A 11 6.09 -6.43 -8.80
N THR A 12 6.26 -5.19 -9.23
CA THR A 12 5.48 -4.06 -8.71
C THR A 12 4.01 -4.16 -9.10
N ALA A 13 3.68 -4.53 -10.33
CA ALA A 13 2.30 -4.69 -10.77
C ALA A 13 1.56 -5.79 -9.99
N VAL A 14 2.23 -6.90 -9.68
CA VAL A 14 1.68 -7.96 -8.81
C VAL A 14 1.46 -7.46 -7.38
N LEU A 15 2.38 -6.66 -6.85
CA LEU A 15 2.20 -6.05 -5.54
C LEU A 15 0.98 -5.10 -5.51
N LEU A 16 0.78 -4.34 -6.59
CA LEU A 16 -0.27 -3.33 -6.71
C LEU A 16 -1.53 -3.87 -7.42
N SER A 17 -1.68 -5.19 -7.57
CA SER A 17 -2.72 -5.79 -8.40
C SER A 17 -4.13 -5.65 -7.83
N ASP A 18 -4.26 -5.12 -6.62
CA ASP A 18 -5.53 -4.85 -5.97
C ASP A 18 -5.68 -3.37 -5.62
N THR A 19 -6.94 -2.92 -5.60
CA THR A 19 -7.30 -1.52 -5.35
C THR A 19 -6.87 -1.03 -3.97
N TRP A 20 -6.87 -1.89 -2.95
CA TRP A 20 -6.69 -1.47 -1.57
C TRP A 20 -5.23 -1.21 -1.21
N THR A 21 -4.29 -1.96 -1.80
CA THR A 21 -2.86 -1.81 -1.49
C THR A 21 -2.37 -0.38 -1.70
N MET A 22 -2.65 0.23 -2.87
CA MET A 22 -2.22 1.62 -3.10
C MET A 22 -2.96 2.63 -2.24
N LEU A 23 -4.23 2.40 -1.90
CA LEU A 23 -5.00 3.31 -1.06
C LEU A 23 -4.54 3.28 0.41
N ILE A 24 -4.23 2.10 0.94
CA ILE A 24 -3.61 1.96 2.28
C ILE A 24 -2.26 2.67 2.31
N ILE A 25 -1.41 2.44 1.31
CA ILE A 25 -0.10 3.08 1.24
C ILE A 25 -0.24 4.59 1.12
N ARG A 26 -1.17 5.10 0.30
CA ARG A 26 -1.47 6.55 0.20
C ARG A 26 -1.73 7.15 1.57
N ASP A 27 -2.57 6.53 2.40
CA ASP A 27 -2.89 7.07 3.72
C ASP A 27 -1.69 7.02 4.66
N LEU A 28 -0.90 5.94 4.60
CA LEU A 28 0.29 5.75 5.42
C LEU A 28 1.50 6.58 4.99
N LEU A 29 1.46 7.15 3.78
CA LEU A 29 2.44 8.13 3.32
C LEU A 29 2.21 9.51 3.97
N GLU A 30 0.99 9.81 4.42
CA GLU A 30 0.67 11.08 5.09
C GLU A 30 0.93 11.02 6.61
N GLY A 31 1.04 9.83 7.17
CA GLY A 31 1.39 9.62 8.58
C GLY A 31 0.98 8.24 9.07
N GLU A 32 1.29 7.94 10.34
CA GLU A 32 0.76 6.73 10.96
C GLU A 32 -0.77 6.82 11.15
N GLN A 33 -1.46 5.70 10.98
CA GLN A 33 -2.93 5.63 11.04
C GLN A 33 -3.38 4.48 11.93
N ARG A 34 -4.47 4.65 12.71
CA ARG A 34 -5.09 3.51 13.39
C ARG A 34 -5.91 2.70 12.38
N PHE A 35 -6.23 1.46 12.75
CA PHE A 35 -7.11 0.60 11.96
C PHE A 35 -8.43 1.30 11.58
N CYS A 36 -9.09 1.96 12.55
CA CYS A 36 -10.36 2.63 12.30
C CYS A 36 -10.25 3.85 11.39
N ASP A 37 -9.09 4.53 11.36
CA ASP A 37 -8.86 5.64 10.43
C ASP A 37 -8.76 5.12 8.99
N LEU A 38 -8.00 4.04 8.79
CA LEU A 38 -7.91 3.35 7.51
C LEU A 38 -9.27 2.81 7.06
N GLU A 39 -10.02 2.16 7.96
CA GLU A 39 -11.35 1.62 7.63
C GLU A 39 -12.34 2.73 7.21
N ARG A 40 -12.26 3.92 7.83
CA ARG A 40 -13.07 5.08 7.45
C ARG A 40 -12.64 5.69 6.11
N SER A 41 -11.34 5.81 5.87
CA SER A 41 -10.78 6.39 4.64
C SER A 41 -11.05 5.50 3.41
N LEU A 42 -11.08 4.18 3.61
CA LEU A 42 -11.26 3.17 2.58
C LEU A 42 -12.72 2.78 2.45
N GLU A 43 -13.57 3.73 2.05
CA GLU A 43 -15.01 3.51 1.91
C GLU A 43 -15.31 2.24 1.07
N GLY A 44 -16.13 1.34 1.64
CA GLY A 44 -16.51 0.08 1.00
C GLY A 44 -15.57 -1.11 1.25
N ILE A 45 -14.44 -0.93 1.96
CA ILE A 45 -13.63 -2.07 2.41
C ILE A 45 -14.33 -2.81 3.55
N SER A 46 -14.31 -4.15 3.51
CA SER A 46 -14.73 -4.94 4.68
C SER A 46 -13.61 -5.00 5.72
N THR A 47 -13.96 -5.04 7.01
CA THR A 47 -13.01 -5.23 8.12
C THR A 47 -12.10 -6.45 7.90
N ARG A 48 -12.66 -7.56 7.39
CA ARG A 48 -11.91 -8.78 7.05
C ARG A 48 -10.89 -8.54 5.94
N THR A 49 -11.29 -7.83 4.89
CA THR A 49 -10.40 -7.47 3.78
C THR A 49 -9.26 -6.57 4.26
N LEU A 50 -9.58 -5.52 5.04
CA LEU A 50 -8.58 -4.62 5.59
C LEU A 50 -7.57 -5.36 6.48
N THR A 51 -8.06 -6.21 7.38
CA THR A 51 -7.21 -7.04 8.26
C THR A 51 -6.25 -7.91 7.46
N ASN A 52 -6.76 -8.61 6.45
CA ASN A 52 -5.93 -9.47 5.59
C ASN A 52 -4.91 -8.65 4.79
N LYS A 53 -5.28 -7.45 4.32
CA LYS A 53 -4.39 -6.56 3.58
C LYS A 53 -3.27 -6.02 4.46
N LEU A 54 -3.59 -5.52 5.65
CA LEU A 54 -2.58 -5.03 6.59
C LEU A 54 -1.58 -6.13 6.96
N LYS A 55 -2.08 -7.33 7.28
CA LYS A 55 -1.21 -8.48 7.56
C LYS A 55 -0.28 -8.77 6.38
N LYS A 56 -0.79 -8.78 5.16
CA LYS A 56 0.02 -9.05 3.96
C LYS A 56 1.08 -7.97 3.71
N LEU A 57 0.73 -6.71 3.91
CA LEU A 57 1.66 -5.58 3.76
C LEU A 57 2.75 -5.57 4.84
N GLU A 58 2.44 -6.03 6.06
CA GLU A 58 3.43 -6.26 7.12
C GLU A 58 4.38 -7.42 6.75
N GLU A 59 3.85 -8.54 6.27
CA GLU A 59 4.65 -9.68 5.77
C GLU A 59 5.60 -9.26 4.64
N ASP A 60 5.11 -8.42 3.72
CA ASP A 60 5.90 -7.88 2.61
C ASP A 60 6.82 -6.72 3.04
N LYS A 61 6.85 -6.37 4.33
CA LYS A 61 7.66 -5.32 4.97
C LYS A 61 7.44 -3.92 4.39
N LEU A 62 6.23 -3.64 3.89
CA LEU A 62 5.86 -2.31 3.38
C LEU A 62 5.32 -1.42 4.49
N ILE A 63 4.68 -2.02 5.49
CA ILE A 63 4.17 -1.33 6.66
C ILE A 63 4.63 -2.06 7.93
N ARG A 64 4.47 -1.42 9.08
CA ARG A 64 4.63 -2.05 10.40
C ARG A 64 3.61 -1.49 11.37
N LYS A 65 3.21 -2.30 12.34
CA LYS A 65 2.44 -1.83 13.49
C LYS A 65 3.35 -1.26 14.58
N THR A 66 3.02 -0.08 15.08
CA THR A 66 3.75 0.64 16.15
C THR A 66 3.30 0.20 17.53
N GLU A 67 4.05 0.58 18.57
CA GLU A 67 3.70 0.30 19.97
C GLU A 67 2.38 0.97 20.40
N SER A 68 2.02 2.12 19.78
CA SER A 68 0.75 2.82 19.99
C SER A 68 -0.45 2.13 19.33
N GLY A 69 -0.20 1.06 18.57
CA GLY A 69 -1.20 0.31 17.82
C GLY A 69 -1.58 0.93 16.48
N CYS A 70 -0.86 1.96 16.04
CA CYS A 70 -0.98 2.54 14.70
C CYS A 70 -0.23 1.69 13.67
N TYR A 71 -0.53 1.90 12.39
CA TYR A 71 0.23 1.38 11.27
C TYR A 71 1.04 2.52 10.65
N GLU A 72 2.27 2.23 10.24
CA GLU A 72 3.12 3.20 9.55
C GLU A 72 3.86 2.57 8.38
N ALA A 73 4.14 3.36 7.34
CA ALA A 73 4.95 2.91 6.21
C ALA A 73 6.42 2.70 6.62
N THR A 74 6.99 1.57 6.23
CA THR A 74 8.45 1.36 6.30
C THR A 74 9.17 2.15 5.22
N ASP A 75 10.50 2.16 5.22
CA ASP A 75 11.25 2.80 4.11
C ASP A 75 10.93 2.16 2.75
N LYS A 76 10.68 0.85 2.74
CA LYS A 76 10.21 0.13 1.53
C LYS A 76 8.83 0.63 1.10
N GLY A 77 7.89 0.82 2.04
CA GLY A 77 6.57 1.38 1.75
C GLY A 77 6.63 2.84 1.28
N LYS A 78 7.47 3.66 1.91
CA LYS A 78 7.70 5.06 1.53
C LYS A 78 8.25 5.19 0.12
N GLY A 79 9.01 4.21 -0.36
CA GLY A 79 9.47 4.13 -1.74
C GLY A 79 8.35 4.12 -2.79
N LEU A 80 7.13 3.73 -2.43
CA LEU A 80 5.97 3.76 -3.32
C LEU A 80 5.39 5.16 -3.56
N ARG A 81 5.87 6.21 -2.86
CA ARG A 81 5.40 7.59 -3.07
C ARG A 81 5.49 8.03 -4.53
N THR A 82 6.57 7.68 -5.23
CA THR A 82 6.74 8.04 -6.64
C THR A 82 5.66 7.39 -7.52
N VAL A 83 5.27 6.15 -7.21
CA VAL A 83 4.22 5.42 -7.94
C VAL A 83 2.85 6.02 -7.62
N GLU A 84 2.56 6.28 -6.35
CA GLU A 84 1.33 6.94 -5.91
C GLU A 84 1.15 8.29 -6.64
N THR A 85 2.19 9.12 -6.67
CA THR A 85 2.14 10.44 -7.29
C THR A 85 1.95 10.33 -8.81
N ALA A 86 2.57 9.35 -9.47
CA ALA A 86 2.38 9.11 -10.89
C ALA A 86 0.94 8.64 -11.20
N MET A 87 0.39 7.73 -10.40
CA MET A 87 -1.00 7.27 -10.53
C MET A 87 -1.99 8.41 -10.32
N ARG A 88 -1.79 9.23 -9.28
CA ARG A 88 -2.61 10.42 -9.00
C ARG A 88 -2.66 11.38 -10.18
N ARG A 89 -1.49 11.77 -10.70
CA ARG A 89 -1.38 12.68 -11.86
C ARG A 89 -2.06 12.12 -13.11
N TYR A 90 -1.95 10.81 -13.33
CA TYR A 90 -2.62 10.16 -14.46
C TYR A 90 -4.14 10.21 -14.29
N GLY A 91 -4.64 9.85 -13.10
CA GLY A 91 -6.06 9.91 -12.76
C GLY A 91 -6.63 11.30 -12.99
N GLU A 92 -6.03 12.33 -12.37
CA GLU A 92 -6.45 13.74 -12.50
C GLU A 92 -6.48 14.25 -13.95
N LYS A 93 -5.63 13.69 -14.82
CA LYS A 93 -5.50 14.14 -16.21
C LYS A 93 -6.43 13.41 -17.18
N TYR A 94 -6.75 12.14 -16.92
CA TYR A 94 -7.36 11.26 -17.93
C TYR A 94 -8.61 10.50 -17.47
N LEU A 95 -8.93 10.47 -16.16
CA LEU A 95 -10.07 9.75 -15.59
C LEU A 95 -11.02 10.71 -14.88
#